data_AF-A0A6N4QMU0-F1
#
_entry.id   AF-A0A6N4QMU0-F1
#
_cell.length_a   1.000
_cell.length_b   1.000
_cell.length_c   1.000
_cell.angle_alpha   90.00
_cell.angle_beta   90.00
_cell.angle_gamma   90.00
#
_symmetry.space_group_name_H-M   'P 1'
#
loop_
_entity.id
_entity.type
_entity.pdbx_description
1 polymer ?
#
loop_
_entity_poly.entity_id
_entity_poly.type
_entity_poly.pdbx_seq_one_letter_code
_entity_poly.pdbx_strand_id
1 'polypeptide(L)'
;MYEKTAEHFGKKFKDLPEGHLLVNLGPSHPATHGILQNVIQIDGERVVDTESVIGYVHRCFEKLGERYDYNQFLVCTDRMNYVSTPLNNIGWILTVEKMMQIQVPERVTYVRMIISELSRIMDHIICNGIMGVDLGAFSGLLHLFHHRENIYQILEKLTGARLTTTFCRVGGMERDIYLEFQSEIKTVIKGLKPALDEFQELLIRNKIFNERTAGIGGLSAERAIAYGFSGPNLRAAGVPWDVRKDDPYMLYDKVDFDIAVGEDGSALDRTLVRMEEMRQSMRIIEQLIDGIPEGPYHADVPHTFLPPKDRVYNNMEELIYHFKIIMHGVKVPPGEYYMSTEAANGELGFYVVSEGEKTPWRVHVRRPCFWYYQAFPELVKGGLLADTIATMSSLNVIAGELDC
;
A
#
# COMPACT_ATOMS: atom_id res chain seq x y z
N MET A 1 -18.63 -19.06 9.99
CA MET A 1 -17.95 -18.93 8.69
C MET A 1 -17.55 -20.31 8.19
N TYR A 2 -16.66 -21.03 8.91
CA TYR A 2 -16.15 -22.36 8.55
C TYR A 2 -17.20 -23.40 8.12
N GLU A 3 -18.35 -23.53 8.81
CA GLU A 3 -19.40 -24.48 8.41
C GLU A 3 -20.06 -24.11 7.08
N LYS A 4 -20.31 -22.82 6.83
CA LYS A 4 -20.86 -22.34 5.55
C LYS A 4 -19.87 -22.52 4.41
N THR A 5 -18.57 -22.28 4.65
CA THR A 5 -17.53 -22.54 3.65
C THR A 5 -17.40 -24.03 3.39
N ALA A 6 -17.44 -24.87 4.41
CA ALA A 6 -17.41 -26.33 4.27
C ALA A 6 -18.62 -26.86 3.48
N GLU A 7 -19.82 -26.33 3.72
CA GLU A 7 -21.02 -26.66 2.94
C GLU A 7 -20.92 -26.17 1.48
N HIS A 8 -20.34 -24.99 1.24
CA HIS A 8 -20.12 -24.46 -0.10
C HIS A 8 -19.18 -25.36 -0.91
N PHE A 9 -18.03 -25.71 -0.32
CA PHE A 9 -17.06 -26.61 -0.93
C PHE A 9 -17.59 -28.04 -1.07
N GLY A 10 -18.35 -28.52 -0.10
CA GLY A 10 -19.01 -29.83 -0.16
C GLY A 10 -20.09 -29.93 -1.24
N LYS A 11 -20.63 -28.80 -1.73
CA LYS A 11 -21.53 -28.75 -2.89
C LYS A 11 -20.78 -28.63 -4.21
N LYS A 12 -19.78 -27.74 -4.28
CA LYS A 12 -19.05 -27.45 -5.51
C LYS A 12 -18.15 -28.61 -5.95
N PHE A 13 -17.52 -29.29 -5.00
CA PHE A 13 -16.55 -30.35 -5.28
C PHE A 13 -17.03 -31.76 -4.91
N LYS A 14 -18.36 -31.98 -4.94
CA LYS A 14 -18.95 -33.28 -4.57
C LYS A 14 -18.68 -34.36 -5.61
N ASP A 15 -18.71 -33.99 -6.88
CA ASP A 15 -18.53 -34.88 -8.03
C ASP A 15 -17.25 -34.48 -8.78
N LEU A 16 -16.09 -34.75 -8.17
CA LEU A 16 -14.80 -34.57 -8.84
C LEU A 16 -14.63 -35.67 -9.90
N PRO A 17 -14.16 -35.33 -11.12
CA PRO A 17 -13.77 -36.33 -12.09
C PRO A 17 -12.69 -37.27 -11.51
N GLU A 18 -12.70 -38.54 -11.92
CA GLU A 18 -11.67 -39.50 -11.48
C GLU A 18 -10.26 -38.96 -11.76
N GLY A 19 -9.40 -38.99 -10.75
CA GLY A 19 -8.01 -38.49 -10.83
C GLY A 19 -7.80 -37.05 -10.35
N HIS A 20 -8.86 -36.26 -10.15
CA HIS A 20 -8.73 -34.91 -9.64
C HIS A 20 -8.62 -34.90 -8.11
N LEU A 21 -7.69 -34.12 -7.57
CA LEU A 21 -7.48 -33.94 -6.14
C LEU A 21 -7.80 -32.52 -5.73
N LEU A 22 -8.28 -32.36 -4.49
CA LEU A 22 -8.40 -31.05 -3.86
C LEU A 22 -7.23 -30.84 -2.91
N VAL A 23 -6.51 -29.73 -3.11
CA VAL A 23 -5.46 -29.28 -2.22
C VAL A 23 -5.86 -27.95 -1.62
N ASN A 24 -5.83 -27.89 -0.30
CA ASN A 24 -6.07 -26.66 0.43
C ASN A 24 -4.73 -25.98 0.73
N LEU A 25 -4.45 -24.87 0.06
CA LEU A 25 -3.29 -24.03 0.31
C LEU A 25 -3.66 -22.92 1.29
N GLY A 26 -3.42 -23.16 2.58
CA GLY A 26 -3.76 -22.27 3.68
C GLY A 26 -4.72 -22.90 4.70
N PRO A 27 -5.17 -22.17 5.75
CA PRO A 27 -4.90 -20.76 6.03
C PRO A 27 -3.52 -20.47 6.62
N SER A 28 -2.79 -21.51 7.05
CA SER A 28 -1.44 -21.40 7.59
C SER A 28 -0.46 -22.07 6.63
N HIS A 29 0.19 -21.27 5.78
CA HIS A 29 1.25 -21.72 4.88
C HIS A 29 2.27 -20.58 4.68
N PRO A 30 3.60 -20.85 4.60
CA PRO A 30 4.59 -19.79 4.41
C PRO A 30 4.34 -18.92 3.18
N ALA A 31 3.96 -19.53 2.06
CA ALA A 31 3.71 -18.82 0.80
C ALA A 31 2.48 -17.90 0.82
N THR A 32 1.53 -18.06 1.76
CA THR A 32 0.33 -17.21 1.80
C THR A 32 0.56 -15.87 2.50
N HIS A 33 1.78 -15.61 3.00
CA HIS A 33 2.26 -14.35 3.61
C HIS A 33 1.21 -13.63 4.48
N GLY A 34 0.53 -14.42 5.29
CA GLY A 34 -0.70 -14.03 5.96
C GLY A 34 -1.68 -15.19 6.00
N ILE A 35 -2.92 -14.85 6.34
CA ILE A 35 -3.99 -15.83 6.53
C ILE A 35 -4.91 -15.77 5.31
N LEU A 36 -4.55 -16.52 4.28
CA LEU A 36 -5.33 -16.69 3.05
C LEU A 36 -5.55 -18.18 2.84
N GLN A 37 -6.74 -18.55 2.36
CA GLN A 37 -7.03 -19.95 2.04
C GLN A 37 -7.41 -20.05 0.56
N ASN A 38 -6.62 -20.80 -0.21
CA ASN A 38 -6.94 -21.13 -1.60
C ASN A 38 -7.24 -22.62 -1.70
N VAL A 39 -8.47 -22.96 -2.08
CA VAL A 39 -8.87 -24.34 -2.38
C VAL A 39 -8.65 -24.57 -3.86
N ILE A 40 -7.67 -25.41 -4.18
CA ILE A 40 -7.20 -25.64 -5.54
C ILE A 40 -7.59 -27.06 -5.95
N GLN A 41 -8.28 -27.18 -7.10
CA GLN A 41 -8.50 -28.45 -7.76
C GLN A 41 -7.37 -28.71 -8.76
N ILE A 42 -6.68 -29.83 -8.58
CA ILE A 42 -5.56 -30.24 -9.42
C ILE A 42 -5.87 -31.54 -10.16
N ASP A 43 -5.36 -31.65 -11.38
CA ASP A 43 -5.24 -32.87 -12.15
C ASP A 43 -3.75 -33.18 -12.34
N GLY A 44 -3.25 -34.17 -11.58
CA GLY A 44 -1.81 -34.38 -11.40
C GLY A 44 -1.14 -33.15 -10.77
N GLU A 45 -0.34 -32.43 -11.56
CA GLU A 45 0.34 -31.18 -11.14
C GLU A 45 -0.30 -29.90 -11.69
N ARG A 46 -1.29 -30.03 -12.60
CA ARG A 46 -1.91 -28.89 -13.28
C ARG A 46 -3.14 -28.41 -12.53
N VAL A 47 -3.30 -27.10 -12.42
CA VAL A 47 -4.46 -26.48 -11.79
C VAL A 47 -5.63 -26.41 -12.76
N VAL A 48 -6.78 -26.95 -12.36
CA VAL A 48 -8.01 -26.96 -13.17
C VAL A 48 -8.95 -25.83 -12.76
N ASP A 49 -9.18 -25.69 -11.46
CA ASP A 49 -10.00 -24.65 -10.87
C ASP A 49 -9.40 -24.23 -9.52
N THR A 50 -9.65 -22.99 -9.11
CA THR A 50 -9.21 -22.48 -7.81
C THR A 50 -10.29 -21.60 -7.22
N GLU A 51 -10.47 -21.67 -5.92
CA GLU A 51 -11.36 -20.77 -5.19
C GLU A 51 -10.64 -20.19 -3.99
N SER A 52 -10.59 -18.86 -3.95
CA SER A 52 -9.92 -18.10 -2.92
C SER A 52 -10.93 -17.66 -1.85
N VAL A 53 -10.66 -18.04 -0.61
CA VAL A 53 -11.43 -17.65 0.58
C VAL A 53 -10.69 -16.52 1.29
N ILE A 54 -11.40 -15.41 1.43
CA ILE A 54 -10.94 -14.19 2.11
C ILE A 54 -11.75 -13.96 3.40
N GLY A 55 -11.40 -12.93 4.17
CA GLY A 55 -12.14 -12.48 5.35
C GLY A 55 -11.62 -13.03 6.68
N TYR A 56 -10.48 -13.74 6.68
CA TYR A 56 -9.84 -14.21 7.92
C TYR A 56 -9.31 -13.09 8.79
N VAL A 57 -8.95 -11.95 8.18
CA VAL A 57 -8.40 -10.77 8.85
C VAL A 57 -9.41 -9.61 8.82
N HIS A 58 -10.66 -9.87 8.45
CA HIS A 58 -11.70 -8.85 8.41
C HIS A 58 -12.00 -8.35 9.82
N ARG A 59 -11.66 -7.08 10.06
CA ARG A 59 -11.85 -6.39 11.35
C ARG A 59 -12.89 -5.27 11.27
N CYS A 60 -13.66 -5.25 10.18
CA CYS A 60 -14.69 -4.25 9.92
C CYS A 60 -14.13 -2.81 10.01
N PHE A 61 -13.03 -2.47 9.33
CA PHE A 61 -12.43 -1.14 9.45
C PHE A 61 -13.40 -0.05 9.01
N GLU A 62 -14.16 -0.30 7.95
CA GLU A 62 -15.22 0.62 7.51
C GLU A 62 -16.24 0.91 8.63
N LYS A 63 -16.61 -0.11 9.41
CA LYS A 63 -17.55 0.06 10.53
C LYS A 63 -16.93 0.78 11.73
N LEU A 64 -15.63 0.59 11.96
CA LEU A 64 -14.88 1.36 12.94
C LEU A 64 -14.77 2.83 12.51
N GLY A 65 -14.60 3.09 11.22
CA GLY A 65 -14.58 4.43 10.64
C GLY A 65 -15.85 5.22 10.96
N GLU A 66 -17.02 4.57 10.87
CA GLU A 66 -18.31 5.20 11.23
C GLU A 66 -18.43 5.62 12.71
N ARG A 67 -17.56 5.11 13.60
CA ARG A 67 -17.59 5.39 15.04
C ARG A 67 -16.48 6.31 15.52
N TYR A 68 -15.37 6.36 14.80
CA TYR A 68 -14.20 7.14 15.19
C TYR A 68 -14.20 8.50 14.51
N ASP A 69 -13.66 9.50 15.21
CA ASP A 69 -13.45 10.83 14.63
C ASP A 69 -12.43 10.75 13.47
N TYR A 70 -12.47 11.69 12.52
CA TYR A 70 -11.58 11.67 11.33
C TYR A 70 -10.08 11.48 11.64
N ASN A 71 -9.58 12.10 12.73
CA ASN A 71 -8.19 11.96 13.18
C ASN A 71 -7.92 10.66 13.96
N GLN A 72 -8.94 10.07 14.58
CA GLN A 72 -8.82 8.79 15.29
C GLN A 72 -8.80 7.62 14.32
N PHE A 73 -9.53 7.74 13.19
CA PHE A 73 -9.56 6.72 12.16
C PHE A 73 -8.21 6.50 11.46
N LEU A 74 -7.28 7.47 11.53
CA LEU A 74 -5.91 7.32 11.00
C LEU A 74 -5.17 6.07 11.52
N VAL A 75 -5.44 5.67 12.78
CA VAL A 75 -4.80 4.47 13.36
C VAL A 75 -5.33 3.18 12.72
N CYS A 76 -6.51 3.23 12.10
CA CYS A 76 -7.05 2.14 11.31
C CYS A 76 -6.40 2.08 9.93
N THR A 77 -6.21 3.22 9.27
CA THR A 77 -5.58 3.30 7.93
C THR A 77 -4.12 2.84 7.95
N ASP A 78 -3.40 3.10 9.06
CA ASP A 78 -2.08 2.54 9.34
C ASP A 78 -2.02 1.00 9.30
N ARG A 79 -3.14 0.32 9.56
CA ARG A 79 -3.20 -1.14 9.72
C ARG A 79 -3.82 -1.87 8.52
N MET A 80 -4.15 -1.13 7.46
CA MET A 80 -4.66 -1.68 6.20
C MET A 80 -3.49 -2.35 5.46
N ASN A 81 -2.70 -1.56 4.71
CA ASN A 81 -1.38 -1.97 4.28
C ASN A 81 -0.35 -1.57 5.37
N TYR A 82 0.01 -2.54 6.21
CA TYR A 82 0.97 -2.35 7.31
C TYR A 82 2.43 -2.23 6.86
N VAL A 83 2.71 -2.35 5.56
CA VAL A 83 4.03 -2.18 4.98
C VAL A 83 4.23 -0.74 4.52
N SER A 84 3.25 -0.13 3.86
CA SER A 84 3.30 1.25 3.39
C SER A 84 2.33 2.16 4.16
N THR A 85 2.50 2.21 5.49
CA THR A 85 1.57 2.91 6.38
C THR A 85 1.38 4.41 6.07
N PRO A 86 2.44 5.19 5.74
CA PRO A 86 2.26 6.60 5.38
C PRO A 86 1.43 6.81 4.12
N LEU A 87 1.52 5.92 3.12
CA LEU A 87 0.76 6.06 1.87
C LEU A 87 -0.75 5.95 2.15
N ASN A 88 -1.17 5.00 2.99
CA ASN A 88 -2.58 4.87 3.37
C ASN A 88 -3.09 6.08 4.13
N ASN A 89 -2.30 6.57 5.09
CA ASN A 89 -2.66 7.74 5.89
C ASN A 89 -2.80 8.98 5.02
N ILE A 90 -1.87 9.18 4.08
CA ILE A 90 -1.90 10.32 3.17
C ILE A 90 -3.11 10.23 2.24
N GLY A 91 -3.47 9.05 1.72
CA GLY A 91 -4.69 8.86 0.95
C GLY A 91 -5.95 9.27 1.72
N TRP A 92 -6.07 8.87 2.99
CA TRP A 92 -7.17 9.29 3.85
C TRP A 92 -7.18 10.79 4.11
N ILE A 93 -6.02 11.35 4.47
CA ILE A 93 -5.88 12.77 4.82
C ILE A 93 -6.22 13.67 3.64
N LEU A 94 -5.72 13.33 2.44
CA LEU A 94 -6.03 14.08 1.23
C LEU A 94 -7.53 14.08 0.92
N THR A 95 -8.20 12.95 1.16
CA THR A 95 -9.66 12.85 1.03
C THR A 95 -10.34 13.84 1.96
N VAL A 96 -9.98 13.86 3.25
CA VAL A 96 -10.58 14.78 4.24
C VAL A 96 -10.21 16.24 3.97
N GLU A 97 -8.98 16.52 3.55
CA GLU A 97 -8.52 17.88 3.17
C GLU A 97 -9.30 18.41 1.96
N LYS A 98 -9.58 17.55 0.97
CA LYS A 98 -10.44 17.88 -0.18
C LYS A 98 -11.88 18.15 0.25
N MET A 99 -12.43 17.36 1.18
CA MET A 99 -13.76 17.59 1.74
C MET A 99 -13.86 18.97 2.43
N MET A 100 -12.83 19.34 3.19
CA MET A 100 -12.77 20.61 3.92
C MET A 100 -12.26 21.80 3.09
N GLN A 101 -11.83 21.57 1.85
CA GLN A 101 -11.23 22.57 0.97
C GLN A 101 -10.01 23.27 1.60
N ILE A 102 -9.19 22.52 2.33
CA ILE A 102 -8.00 23.05 3.00
C ILE A 102 -6.82 23.08 2.02
N GLN A 103 -6.16 24.24 1.92
CA GLN A 103 -4.86 24.35 1.27
C GLN A 103 -3.75 24.19 2.30
N VAL A 104 -2.87 23.22 2.05
CA VAL A 104 -1.78 22.87 2.95
C VAL A 104 -0.49 23.60 2.52
N PRO A 105 0.37 24.05 3.46
CA PRO A 105 1.65 24.67 3.12
C PRO A 105 2.55 23.79 2.24
N GLU A 106 3.37 24.41 1.40
CA GLU A 106 4.27 23.68 0.49
C GLU A 106 5.22 22.76 1.26
N ARG A 107 5.77 23.21 2.41
CA ARG A 107 6.66 22.41 3.26
C ARG A 107 6.07 21.05 3.62
N VAL A 108 4.81 21.02 4.07
CA VAL A 108 4.12 19.78 4.43
C VAL A 108 4.01 18.86 3.22
N THR A 109 3.72 19.44 2.06
CA THR A 109 3.55 18.68 0.82
C THR A 109 4.87 18.02 0.39
N TYR A 110 6.00 18.73 0.49
CA TYR A 110 7.34 18.16 0.25
C TYR A 110 7.65 16.99 1.19
N VAL A 111 7.44 17.18 2.51
CA VAL A 111 7.72 16.14 3.50
C VAL A 111 6.82 14.92 3.31
N ARG A 112 5.52 15.12 3.04
CA ARG A 112 4.57 14.04 2.74
C ARG A 112 5.03 13.23 1.52
N MET A 113 5.42 13.89 0.42
CA MET A 113 5.91 13.19 -0.77
C MET A 113 7.19 12.39 -0.49
N ILE A 114 8.15 12.94 0.26
CA ILE A 114 9.37 12.21 0.63
C ILE A 114 9.03 10.95 1.43
N ILE A 115 8.15 11.07 2.44
CA ILE A 115 7.73 9.93 3.26
C ILE A 115 6.92 8.91 2.43
N SER A 116 6.06 9.38 1.52
CA SER A 116 5.31 8.53 0.58
C SER A 116 6.24 7.69 -0.30
N GLU A 117 7.26 8.30 -0.91
CA GLU A 117 8.19 7.58 -1.79
C GLU A 117 9.13 6.66 -1.00
N LEU A 118 9.56 7.03 0.21
CA LEU A 118 10.27 6.10 1.11
C LEU A 118 9.43 4.87 1.46
N SER A 119 8.13 5.07 1.67
CA SER A 119 7.18 3.98 1.97
C SER A 119 6.94 3.10 0.76
N ARG A 120 6.90 3.67 -0.45
CA ARG A 120 6.82 2.92 -1.72
C ARG A 120 8.04 2.01 -1.91
N ILE A 121 9.24 2.55 -1.68
CA ILE A 121 10.49 1.78 -1.71
C ILE A 121 10.44 0.61 -0.73
N MET A 122 10.03 0.87 0.51
CA MET A 122 9.92 -0.17 1.54
C MET A 122 8.97 -1.31 1.16
N ASP A 123 7.85 -0.98 0.53
CA ASP A 123 6.84 -1.94 0.09
C ASP A 123 7.35 -2.81 -1.07
N HIS A 124 7.96 -2.20 -2.08
CA HIS A 124 8.55 -2.92 -3.21
C HIS A 124 9.74 -3.81 -2.80
N ILE A 125 10.56 -3.39 -1.83
CA ILE A 125 11.63 -4.23 -1.25
C ILE A 125 11.05 -5.53 -0.70
N ILE A 126 9.93 -5.46 0.04
CA ILE A 126 9.31 -6.65 0.60
C ILE A 126 8.73 -7.51 -0.50
N CYS A 127 7.95 -6.94 -1.43
CA CYS A 127 7.34 -7.71 -2.50
C CYS A 127 8.38 -8.49 -3.32
N ASN A 128 9.41 -7.79 -3.81
CA ASN A 128 10.45 -8.41 -4.63
C ASN A 128 11.32 -9.38 -3.82
N GLY A 129 11.63 -9.06 -2.56
CA GLY A 129 12.39 -9.93 -1.69
C GLY A 129 11.65 -11.22 -1.33
N ILE A 130 10.36 -11.12 -0.98
CA ILE A 130 9.51 -12.26 -0.62
C ILE A 130 9.31 -13.18 -1.82
N MET A 131 9.08 -12.62 -3.00
CA MET A 131 8.97 -13.42 -4.22
C MET A 131 10.26 -14.24 -4.47
N GLY A 132 11.42 -13.68 -4.13
CA GLY A 132 12.68 -14.44 -4.08
C GLY A 132 12.61 -15.62 -3.08
N VAL A 133 12.17 -15.36 -1.85
CA VAL A 133 12.06 -16.40 -0.79
C VAL A 133 11.13 -17.54 -1.20
N ASP A 134 9.96 -17.23 -1.77
CA ASP A 134 8.98 -18.23 -2.17
C ASP A 134 9.45 -19.11 -3.32
N LEU A 135 10.33 -18.57 -4.17
CA LEU A 135 11.03 -19.31 -5.22
C LEU A 135 12.29 -20.03 -4.71
N GLY A 136 12.65 -19.85 -3.43
CA GLY A 136 13.78 -20.50 -2.76
C GLY A 136 15.04 -19.64 -2.60
N ALA A 137 15.07 -18.41 -3.11
CA ALA A 137 16.18 -17.48 -3.01
C ALA A 137 16.10 -16.62 -1.73
N PHE A 138 16.62 -17.15 -0.62
CA PHE A 138 16.52 -16.49 0.69
C PHE A 138 17.46 -15.27 0.87
N SER A 139 18.67 -15.33 0.31
CA SER A 139 19.72 -14.33 0.57
C SER A 139 19.36 -12.92 0.10
N GLY A 140 18.62 -12.81 -1.01
CA GLY A 140 18.24 -11.51 -1.58
C GLY A 140 17.38 -10.67 -0.63
N LEU A 141 16.46 -11.31 0.11
CA LEU A 141 15.62 -10.64 1.10
C LEU A 141 16.44 -10.03 2.23
N LEU A 142 17.37 -10.82 2.80
CA LEU A 142 18.17 -10.39 3.95
C LEU A 142 19.04 -9.16 3.62
N HIS A 143 19.57 -9.11 2.40
CA HIS A 143 20.37 -7.98 1.94
C HIS A 143 19.55 -6.68 1.93
N LEU A 144 18.37 -6.70 1.29
CA LEU A 144 17.51 -5.51 1.21
C LEU A 144 16.84 -5.17 2.55
N PHE A 145 16.64 -6.14 3.43
CA PHE A 145 16.07 -5.90 4.76
C PHE A 145 16.95 -5.02 5.63
N HIS A 146 18.27 -5.06 5.46
CA HIS A 146 19.17 -4.12 6.13
C HIS A 146 18.87 -2.67 5.72
N HIS A 147 18.66 -2.42 4.42
CA HIS A 147 18.31 -1.07 3.94
C HIS A 147 16.91 -0.64 4.38
N ARG A 148 15.95 -1.57 4.44
CA ARG A 148 14.63 -1.32 5.00
C ARG A 148 14.71 -0.93 6.49
N GLU A 149 15.60 -1.53 7.26
CA GLU A 149 15.83 -1.16 8.66
C GLU A 149 16.33 0.28 8.80
N ASN A 150 17.21 0.73 7.89
CA ASN A 150 17.70 2.11 7.88
C ASN A 150 16.55 3.11 7.59
N ILE A 151 15.60 2.75 6.72
CA ILE A 151 14.37 3.55 6.50
C ILE A 151 13.52 3.56 7.78
N TYR A 152 13.39 2.44 8.48
CA TYR A 152 12.65 2.40 9.75
C TYR A 152 13.24 3.28 10.84
N GLN A 153 14.57 3.41 10.91
CA GLN A 153 15.20 4.31 11.86
C GLN A 153 14.81 5.77 11.61
N ILE A 154 14.69 6.18 10.34
CA ILE A 154 14.22 7.53 9.97
C ILE A 154 12.75 7.71 10.40
N LEU A 155 11.89 6.73 10.10
CA LEU A 155 10.48 6.77 10.50
C LEU A 155 10.29 6.76 12.02
N GLU A 156 11.13 6.02 12.74
CA GLU A 156 11.13 5.98 14.20
C GLU A 156 11.56 7.32 14.81
N LYS A 157 12.61 7.95 14.29
CA LYS A 157 13.02 9.30 14.73
C LYS A 157 11.96 10.35 14.44
N LEU A 158 11.26 10.23 13.31
CA LEU A 158 10.21 11.17 12.91
C LEU A 158 8.94 11.02 13.75
N THR A 159 8.51 9.78 14.03
CA THR A 159 7.18 9.50 14.60
C THR A 159 7.18 8.96 16.01
N GLY A 160 8.31 8.41 16.46
CA GLY A 160 8.43 7.61 17.69
C GLY A 160 7.96 6.16 17.54
N ALA A 161 7.52 5.73 16.35
CA ALA A 161 7.09 4.37 16.07
C ALA A 161 7.73 3.85 14.78
N ARG A 162 7.95 2.53 14.70
CA ARG A 162 8.60 1.91 13.53
C ARG A 162 7.64 1.54 12.42
N LEU A 163 6.51 0.89 12.75
CA LEU A 163 5.57 0.35 11.77
C LEU A 163 4.34 1.23 11.56
N THR A 164 3.58 1.50 12.62
CA THR A 164 2.38 2.33 12.58
C THR A 164 2.78 3.79 12.75
N THR A 165 2.90 4.50 11.63
CA THR A 165 3.51 5.84 11.58
C THR A 165 2.43 6.90 11.41
N THR A 166 1.66 7.13 12.47
CA THR A 166 0.61 8.15 12.51
C THR A 166 1.19 9.56 12.65
N PHE A 167 1.93 10.02 11.62
CA PHE A 167 2.62 11.31 11.61
C PHE A 167 1.82 12.43 10.96
N CYS A 168 1.28 12.12 9.79
CA CYS A 168 0.46 13.06 9.05
C CYS A 168 -0.91 13.19 9.75
N ARG A 169 -1.43 14.41 9.80
CA ARG A 169 -2.77 14.71 10.34
C ARG A 169 -3.56 15.51 9.31
N VAL A 170 -4.87 15.58 9.49
CA VAL A 170 -5.72 16.44 8.65
C VAL A 170 -5.26 17.89 8.79
N GLY A 171 -4.86 18.51 7.67
CA GLY A 171 -4.39 19.89 7.62
C GLY A 171 -2.89 20.07 7.89
N GLY A 172 -2.09 19.01 8.03
CA GLY A 172 -0.65 19.17 8.27
C GLY A 172 0.11 17.92 8.71
N MET A 173 1.13 18.15 9.53
CA MET A 173 1.93 17.14 10.22
C MET A 173 1.79 17.33 11.73
N GLU A 174 1.91 16.28 12.53
CA GLU A 174 1.85 16.41 13.99
C GLU A 174 3.02 17.24 14.55
N ARG A 175 4.20 17.11 13.97
CA ARG A 175 5.44 17.78 14.38
C ARG A 175 6.25 18.17 13.15
N ASP A 176 7.18 19.09 13.32
CA ASP A 176 8.15 19.42 12.27
C ASP A 176 9.25 18.35 12.18
N ILE A 177 9.98 18.36 11.06
CA ILE A 177 11.12 17.47 10.81
C ILE A 177 12.29 17.76 11.77
N TYR A 178 13.10 16.74 12.06
CA TYR A 178 14.32 16.89 12.85
C TYR A 178 15.49 17.42 11.99
N LEU A 179 16.49 18.03 12.63
CA LEU A 179 17.58 18.76 11.94
C LEU A 179 18.39 17.87 10.97
N GLU A 180 18.61 16.60 11.33
CA GLU A 180 19.43 15.64 10.57
C GLU A 180 18.63 14.87 9.50
N PHE A 181 17.35 15.16 9.33
CA PHE A 181 16.45 14.40 8.46
C PHE A 181 16.95 14.32 7.00
N GLN A 182 17.38 15.46 6.45
CA GLN A 182 17.86 15.53 5.07
C GLN A 182 19.18 14.76 4.87
N SER A 183 20.12 14.84 5.81
CA SER A 183 21.41 14.17 5.67
C SER A 183 21.28 12.65 5.80
N GLU A 184 20.40 12.18 6.68
CA GLU A 184 20.12 10.75 6.85
C GLU A 184 19.45 10.13 5.61
N ILE A 185 18.45 10.79 5.04
CA ILE A 185 17.81 10.30 3.81
C ILE A 185 18.82 10.20 2.66
N LYS A 186 19.68 11.21 2.47
CA LYS A 186 20.74 11.17 1.46
C LYS A 186 21.68 9.97 1.66
N THR A 187 21.99 9.66 2.91
CA THR A 187 22.84 8.50 3.27
C THR A 187 22.16 7.19 2.93
N VAL A 188 20.85 7.06 3.23
CA VAL A 188 20.06 5.87 2.89
C VAL A 188 19.97 5.66 1.39
N ILE A 189 19.66 6.70 0.62
CA ILE A 189 19.55 6.62 -0.85
C ILE A 189 20.90 6.22 -1.47
N LYS A 190 22.00 6.82 -1.00
CA LYS A 190 23.35 6.48 -1.46
C LYS A 190 23.70 5.01 -1.22
N GLY A 191 23.27 4.43 -0.09
CA GLY A 191 23.45 3.02 0.20
C GLY A 191 22.49 2.10 -0.57
N LEU A 192 21.27 2.56 -0.85
CA LEU A 192 20.24 1.75 -1.50
C LEU A 192 20.50 1.53 -3.00
N LYS A 193 21.05 2.53 -3.71
CA LYS A 193 21.39 2.43 -5.14
C LYS A 193 22.26 1.20 -5.48
N PRO A 194 23.47 1.03 -4.90
CA PRO A 194 24.30 -0.13 -5.20
C PRO A 194 23.64 -1.44 -4.74
N ALA A 195 22.93 -1.43 -3.62
CA ALA A 195 22.26 -2.62 -3.10
C ALA A 195 21.13 -3.12 -4.02
N LEU A 196 20.42 -2.21 -4.70
CA LEU A 196 19.41 -2.57 -5.70
C LEU A 196 20.05 -3.14 -6.97
N ASP A 197 21.19 -2.61 -7.39
CA ASP A 197 21.92 -3.14 -8.56
C ASP A 197 22.48 -4.54 -8.28
N GLU A 198 23.05 -4.75 -7.08
CA GLU A 198 23.48 -6.07 -6.61
C GLU A 198 22.29 -7.05 -6.52
N PHE A 199 21.14 -6.61 -6.00
CA PHE A 199 19.94 -7.43 -5.95
C PHE A 199 19.44 -7.81 -7.34
N GLN A 200 19.47 -6.88 -8.31
CA GLN A 200 19.11 -7.16 -9.69
C GLN A 200 20.05 -8.20 -10.32
N GLU A 201 21.36 -8.11 -10.05
CA GLU A 201 22.33 -9.06 -10.55
C GLU A 201 22.13 -10.46 -9.96
N LEU A 202 21.85 -10.56 -8.65
CA LEU A 202 21.65 -11.83 -7.96
C LEU A 202 20.32 -12.52 -8.32
N LEU A 203 19.23 -11.76 -8.44
CA LEU A 203 17.87 -12.30 -8.58
C LEU A 203 17.38 -12.26 -10.03
N ILE A 204 17.41 -11.09 -10.67
CA ILE A 204 16.75 -10.85 -11.96
C ILE A 204 17.59 -11.35 -13.14
N ARG A 205 18.92 -11.21 -13.07
CA ARG A 205 19.80 -11.80 -14.09
C ARG A 205 19.95 -13.31 -13.96
N ASN A 206 19.46 -13.91 -12.87
CA ASN A 206 19.53 -15.34 -12.66
C ASN A 206 18.59 -16.08 -13.62
N LYS A 207 19.16 -17.02 -14.37
CA LYS A 207 18.42 -17.86 -15.31
C LYS A 207 17.28 -18.64 -14.62
N ILE A 208 17.53 -19.19 -13.42
CA ILE A 208 16.53 -20.00 -12.69
C ILE A 208 15.31 -19.15 -12.36
N PHE A 209 15.55 -17.92 -11.92
CA PHE A 209 14.48 -17.00 -11.56
C PHE A 209 13.63 -16.60 -12.77
N ASN A 210 14.29 -16.28 -13.90
CA ASN A 210 13.59 -15.96 -15.14
C ASN A 210 12.79 -17.14 -15.68
N GLU A 211 13.33 -18.36 -15.67
CA GLU A 211 12.58 -19.56 -16.08
C GLU A 211 11.37 -19.85 -15.19
N ARG A 212 11.40 -19.42 -13.92
CA ARG A 212 10.31 -19.62 -12.94
C ARG A 212 9.31 -18.49 -12.85
N THR A 213 9.52 -17.38 -13.56
CA THR A 213 8.66 -16.18 -13.48
C THR A 213 8.20 -15.67 -14.85
N ALA A 214 8.97 -15.92 -15.90
CA ALA A 214 8.61 -15.51 -17.26
C ALA A 214 7.38 -16.27 -17.76
N GLY A 215 6.40 -15.53 -18.29
CA GLY A 215 5.16 -16.08 -18.86
C GLY A 215 4.19 -16.71 -17.86
N ILE A 216 4.42 -16.58 -16.55
CA ILE A 216 3.55 -17.13 -15.50
C ILE A 216 2.61 -16.06 -14.98
N GLY A 217 1.33 -16.42 -14.84
CA GLY A 217 0.31 -15.57 -14.25
C GLY A 217 0.07 -14.27 -15.01
N GLY A 218 0.32 -14.26 -16.33
CA GLY A 218 0.09 -13.11 -17.21
C GLY A 218 -1.39 -12.81 -17.44
N LEU A 219 -1.71 -11.55 -17.72
CA LEU A 219 -3.07 -11.10 -18.02
C LEU A 219 -2.99 -10.08 -19.15
N SER A 220 -3.90 -10.15 -20.11
CA SER A 220 -3.96 -9.13 -21.18
C SER A 220 -4.45 -7.78 -20.64
N ALA A 221 -3.99 -6.70 -21.25
CA ALA A 221 -4.36 -5.33 -20.90
C ALA A 221 -5.89 -5.13 -20.79
N GLU A 222 -6.66 -5.61 -21.77
CA GLU A 222 -8.13 -5.49 -21.78
C GLU A 222 -8.78 -6.19 -20.58
N ARG A 223 -8.27 -7.38 -20.23
CA ARG A 223 -8.79 -8.14 -19.09
C ARG A 223 -8.37 -7.53 -17.77
N ALA A 224 -7.14 -7.01 -17.68
CA ALA A 224 -6.67 -6.27 -16.50
C ALA A 224 -7.59 -5.07 -16.20
N ILE A 225 -7.97 -4.31 -17.23
CA ILE A 225 -8.93 -3.20 -17.10
C ILE A 225 -10.32 -3.71 -16.72
N ALA A 226 -10.80 -4.80 -17.33
CA ALA A 226 -12.12 -5.36 -17.02
C ALA A 226 -12.22 -5.87 -15.56
N TYR A 227 -11.14 -6.40 -14.99
CA TYR A 227 -11.05 -6.77 -13.58
C TYR A 227 -10.81 -5.57 -12.64
N GLY A 228 -10.57 -4.37 -13.17
CA GLY A 228 -10.31 -3.18 -12.36
C GLY A 228 -8.91 -3.15 -11.74
N PHE A 229 -7.92 -3.77 -12.37
CA PHE A 229 -6.52 -3.70 -11.92
C PHE A 229 -6.03 -2.24 -11.96
N SER A 230 -5.15 -1.87 -11.03
CA SER A 230 -4.42 -0.61 -11.01
C SER A 230 -2.93 -0.84 -10.68
N GLY A 231 -2.15 0.24 -10.62
CA GLY A 231 -0.78 0.22 -10.11
C GLY A 231 0.23 -0.66 -10.86
N PRO A 232 1.22 -1.23 -10.16
CA PRO A 232 2.28 -2.02 -10.78
C PRO A 232 1.75 -3.24 -11.54
N ASN A 233 0.63 -3.83 -11.07
CA ASN A 233 0.03 -5.01 -11.70
C ASN A 233 -0.65 -4.66 -13.04
N LEU A 234 -1.27 -3.47 -13.14
CA LEU A 234 -1.83 -2.97 -14.40
C LEU A 234 -0.72 -2.54 -15.37
N ARG A 235 0.30 -1.84 -14.86
CA ARG A 235 1.45 -1.41 -15.66
C ARG A 235 2.27 -2.56 -16.21
N ALA A 236 2.39 -3.65 -15.46
CA ALA A 236 3.03 -4.87 -15.94
C ALA A 236 2.31 -5.47 -17.16
N ALA A 237 0.98 -5.29 -17.27
CA ALA A 237 0.16 -5.79 -18.37
C ALA A 237 0.15 -4.88 -19.62
N GLY A 238 1.00 -3.85 -19.67
CA GLY A 238 1.15 -2.98 -20.84
C GLY A 238 0.30 -1.71 -20.84
N VAL A 239 -0.42 -1.41 -19.75
CA VAL A 239 -1.24 -0.20 -19.67
C VAL A 239 -0.50 0.91 -18.89
N PRO A 240 -0.11 2.02 -19.53
CA PRO A 240 0.62 3.11 -18.89
C PRO A 240 -0.35 4.01 -18.10
N TRP A 241 -0.85 3.52 -16.97
CA TRP A 241 -1.72 4.27 -16.06
C TRP A 241 -1.08 4.43 -14.69
N ASP A 242 -0.94 5.67 -14.22
CA ASP A 242 -0.44 6.00 -12.88
C ASP A 242 -1.15 7.27 -12.39
N VAL A 243 -1.85 7.16 -11.26
CA VAL A 243 -2.65 8.27 -10.71
C VAL A 243 -1.78 9.52 -10.49
N ARG A 244 -0.48 9.36 -10.20
CA ARG A 244 0.41 10.51 -9.95
C ARG A 244 0.67 11.37 -11.19
N LYS A 245 0.51 10.82 -12.41
CA LYS A 245 0.64 11.58 -13.67
C LYS A 245 -0.71 11.90 -14.29
N ASP A 246 -1.65 10.96 -14.23
CA ASP A 246 -2.95 11.09 -14.91
C ASP A 246 -3.93 11.99 -14.12
N ASP A 247 -3.97 11.87 -12.79
CA ASP A 247 -4.74 12.73 -11.88
C ASP A 247 -3.84 13.23 -10.73
N PRO A 248 -2.92 14.16 -11.04
CA PRO A 248 -1.86 14.54 -10.14
C PRO A 248 -2.40 15.20 -8.86
N TYR A 249 -1.89 14.73 -7.73
CA TYR A 249 -2.15 15.29 -6.41
C TYR A 249 -0.87 15.85 -5.80
N MET A 250 -1.01 16.69 -4.77
CA MET A 250 0.13 17.31 -4.08
C MET A 250 1.02 18.10 -5.06
N LEU A 251 2.28 17.69 -5.26
CA LEU A 251 3.26 18.37 -6.11
C LEU A 251 3.88 17.42 -7.13
N TYR A 252 3.24 16.29 -7.43
CA TYR A 252 3.73 15.33 -8.43
C TYR A 252 3.86 15.95 -9.83
N ASP A 253 3.06 16.97 -10.14
CA ASP A 253 3.15 17.77 -11.38
C ASP A 253 4.48 18.49 -11.59
N LYS A 254 5.18 18.82 -10.51
CA LYS A 254 6.43 19.61 -10.56
C LYS A 254 7.68 18.72 -10.58
N VAL A 255 7.52 17.40 -10.43
CA VAL A 255 8.61 16.44 -10.29
C VAL A 255 8.74 15.62 -11.57
N ASP A 256 9.97 15.40 -12.01
CA ASP A 256 10.25 14.64 -13.22
C ASP A 256 10.59 13.18 -12.89
N PHE A 257 9.73 12.26 -13.32
CA PHE A 257 9.91 10.81 -13.18
C PHE A 257 9.27 10.06 -14.35
N ASP A 258 9.74 8.86 -14.63
CA ASP A 258 9.24 8.02 -15.71
C ASP A 258 8.33 6.90 -15.17
N ILE A 259 7.37 6.44 -15.99
CA ILE A 259 6.50 5.32 -15.62
C ILE A 259 7.07 4.05 -16.26
N ALA A 260 7.35 3.04 -15.44
CA ALA A 260 7.72 1.72 -15.92
C ALA A 260 6.48 0.96 -16.40
N VAL A 261 6.59 0.33 -17.57
CA VAL A 261 5.52 -0.44 -18.21
C VAL A 261 6.10 -1.79 -18.65
N GLY A 262 5.39 -2.87 -18.37
CA GLY A 262 5.73 -4.22 -18.81
C GLY A 262 4.98 -4.60 -20.09
N GLU A 263 5.23 -5.80 -20.61
CA GLU A 263 4.60 -6.26 -21.86
C GLU A 263 3.58 -7.38 -21.62
N ASP A 264 3.95 -8.45 -20.88
CA ASP A 264 3.17 -9.68 -20.82
C ASP A 264 2.27 -9.79 -19.56
N GLY A 265 2.41 -8.86 -18.62
CA GLY A 265 1.71 -8.92 -17.32
C GLY A 265 2.20 -10.06 -16.42
N SER A 266 3.33 -10.67 -16.78
CA SER A 266 3.91 -11.84 -16.12
C SER A 266 4.41 -11.51 -14.72
N ALA A 267 4.62 -12.55 -13.90
CA ALA A 267 5.24 -12.39 -12.59
C ALA A 267 6.59 -11.65 -12.67
N LEU A 268 7.39 -11.93 -13.71
CA LEU A 268 8.65 -11.24 -13.97
C LEU A 268 8.46 -9.75 -14.25
N ASP A 269 7.54 -9.39 -15.15
CA ASP A 269 7.30 -7.99 -15.52
C ASP A 269 6.84 -7.17 -14.31
N ARG A 270 5.99 -7.74 -13.46
CA ARG A 270 5.57 -7.10 -12.20
C ARG A 270 6.75 -6.81 -11.28
N THR A 271 7.73 -7.71 -11.22
CA THR A 271 8.96 -7.49 -10.43
C THR A 271 9.83 -6.40 -11.04
N LEU A 272 9.99 -6.41 -12.37
CA LEU A 272 10.76 -5.41 -13.09
C LEU A 272 10.16 -4.01 -12.95
N VAL A 273 8.84 -3.89 -13.10
CA VAL A 273 8.11 -2.63 -12.89
C VAL A 273 8.35 -2.11 -11.48
N ARG A 274 8.23 -2.95 -10.43
CA ARG A 274 8.51 -2.53 -9.05
C ARG A 274 9.97 -2.15 -8.80
N MET A 275 10.92 -2.84 -9.44
CA MET A 275 12.34 -2.47 -9.38
C MET A 275 12.59 -1.08 -9.97
N GLU A 276 12.01 -0.80 -11.13
CA GLU A 276 12.17 0.48 -11.79
C GLU A 276 11.41 1.58 -11.02
N GLU A 277 10.23 1.29 -10.47
CA GLU A 277 9.52 2.20 -9.56
C GLU A 277 10.35 2.58 -8.34
N MET A 278 11.13 1.66 -7.76
CA MET A 278 12.07 2.01 -6.67
C MET A 278 13.14 3.01 -7.15
N ARG A 279 13.65 2.87 -8.38
CA ARG A 279 14.60 3.84 -8.95
C ARG A 279 13.97 5.20 -9.19
N GLN A 280 12.76 5.23 -9.73
CA GLN A 280 12.02 6.47 -9.95
C GLN A 280 11.65 7.14 -8.62
N SER A 281 11.28 6.36 -7.60
CA SER A 281 11.04 6.86 -6.23
C SER A 281 12.29 7.52 -5.65
N MET A 282 13.47 6.91 -5.83
CA MET A 282 14.74 7.52 -5.42
C MET A 282 15.01 8.82 -6.18
N ARG A 283 14.76 8.87 -7.50
CA ARG A 283 14.90 10.09 -8.31
C ARG A 283 13.98 11.21 -7.83
N ILE A 284 12.74 10.90 -7.46
CA ILE A 284 11.79 11.85 -6.88
C ILE A 284 12.34 12.42 -5.56
N ILE A 285 12.82 11.56 -4.65
CA ILE A 285 13.35 12.02 -3.37
C ILE A 285 14.59 12.90 -3.57
N GLU A 286 15.49 12.54 -4.50
CA GLU A 286 16.68 13.35 -4.80
C GLU A 286 16.33 14.75 -5.34
N GLN A 287 15.24 14.90 -6.09
CA GLN A 287 14.77 16.21 -6.56
C GLN A 287 14.16 17.05 -5.44
N LEU A 288 13.46 16.41 -4.50
CA LEU A 288 12.73 17.10 -3.43
C LEU A 288 13.59 17.48 -2.23
N ILE A 289 14.64 16.71 -1.94
CA ILE A 289 15.39 16.83 -0.68
C ILE A 289 16.13 18.17 -0.52
N ASP A 290 16.62 18.74 -1.63
CA ASP A 290 17.32 20.02 -1.65
C ASP A 290 16.36 21.21 -1.74
N GLY A 291 15.09 20.96 -2.07
CA GLY A 291 14.07 21.97 -2.29
C GLY A 291 13.08 22.18 -1.15
N ILE A 292 13.29 21.59 0.04
CA ILE A 292 12.35 21.69 1.16
C ILE A 292 12.28 23.15 1.65
N PRO A 293 11.14 23.87 1.49
CA PRO A 293 11.04 25.25 1.92
C PRO A 293 10.96 25.35 3.45
N GLU A 294 11.48 26.45 3.99
CA GLU A 294 11.20 26.85 5.38
C GLU A 294 9.76 27.39 5.46
N GLY A 295 9.02 26.99 6.50
CA GLY A 295 7.62 27.38 6.65
C GLY A 295 6.90 26.63 7.76
N PRO A 296 5.61 26.95 7.99
CA PRO A 296 4.79 26.26 8.98
C PRO A 296 4.52 24.81 8.55
N TYR A 297 4.41 23.92 9.54
CA TYR A 297 4.15 22.48 9.35
C TYR A 297 2.66 22.11 9.45
N HIS A 298 1.79 23.11 9.61
CA HIS A 298 0.34 22.97 9.60
C HIS A 298 -0.30 24.12 8.81
N ALA A 299 -1.47 23.85 8.22
CA ALA A 299 -2.28 24.87 7.58
C ALA A 299 -2.87 25.83 8.63
N ASP A 300 -3.11 27.07 8.21
CA ASP A 300 -3.75 28.09 9.05
C ASP A 300 -5.28 27.92 9.01
N VAL A 301 -5.75 26.80 9.55
CA VAL A 301 -7.18 26.49 9.63
C VAL A 301 -7.60 26.51 11.10
N PRO A 302 -8.64 27.29 11.46
CA PRO A 302 -9.14 27.31 12.81
C PRO A 302 -9.62 25.91 13.24
N HIS A 303 -9.24 25.49 14.46
CA HIS A 303 -9.81 24.33 15.14
C HIS A 303 -9.49 22.94 14.53
N THR A 304 -8.46 22.84 13.70
CA THR A 304 -7.95 21.54 13.20
C THR A 304 -6.67 21.11 13.89
N PHE A 305 -5.80 22.07 14.23
CA PHE A 305 -4.48 21.80 14.81
C PHE A 305 -4.42 22.10 16.31
N LEU A 306 -3.73 21.25 17.07
CA LEU A 306 -3.57 21.43 18.50
C LEU A 306 -2.57 22.56 18.80
N PRO A 307 -2.89 23.48 19.72
CA PRO A 307 -1.97 24.54 20.09
C PRO A 307 -0.72 23.98 20.82
N PRO A 308 0.42 24.69 20.75
CA PRO A 308 1.64 24.28 21.45
C PRO A 308 1.42 24.11 22.95
N LYS A 309 1.94 23.01 23.53
CA LYS A 309 1.73 22.69 24.96
C LYS A 309 2.14 23.83 25.90
N ASP A 310 3.23 24.52 25.59
CA ASP A 310 3.69 25.66 26.39
C ASP A 310 2.67 26.80 26.43
N ARG A 311 1.92 27.02 25.35
CA ARG A 311 0.84 28.01 25.32
C ARG A 311 -0.41 27.52 26.03
N VAL A 312 -0.73 26.23 25.89
CA VAL A 312 -1.88 25.60 26.58
C VAL A 312 -1.79 25.72 28.10
N TYR A 313 -0.58 25.58 28.67
CA TYR A 313 -0.41 25.70 30.12
C TYR A 313 -0.46 27.15 30.64
N ASN A 314 -0.16 28.13 29.79
CA ASN A 314 -0.04 29.53 30.21
C ASN A 314 -1.27 30.38 29.83
N ASN A 315 -2.02 30.01 28.80
CA ASN A 315 -3.14 30.78 28.26
C ASN A 315 -4.46 29.98 28.34
N MET A 316 -5.50 30.61 28.91
CA MET A 316 -6.82 29.99 29.05
C MET A 316 -7.50 29.74 27.68
N GLU A 317 -7.33 30.62 26.71
CA GLU A 317 -7.93 30.48 25.37
C GLU A 317 -7.41 29.24 24.65
N GLU A 318 -6.09 29.03 24.69
CA GLU A 318 -5.42 27.88 24.07
C GLU A 318 -5.84 26.57 24.73
N LEU A 319 -6.06 26.57 26.05
CA LEU A 319 -6.62 25.43 26.76
C LEU A 319 -8.05 25.11 26.32
N ILE A 320 -8.89 26.14 26.12
CA ILE A 320 -10.26 25.97 25.61
C ILE A 320 -10.23 25.38 24.20
N TYR A 321 -9.35 25.87 23.32
CA TYR A 321 -9.20 25.33 21.97
C TYR A 321 -8.72 23.88 22.00
N HIS A 322 -7.68 23.57 22.77
CA HIS A 322 -7.19 22.21 22.95
C HIS A 322 -8.31 21.26 23.40
N PHE A 323 -9.09 21.65 24.41
CA PHE A 323 -10.22 20.85 24.88
C PHE A 323 -11.30 20.66 23.81
N LYS A 324 -11.68 21.73 23.09
CA LYS A 324 -12.68 21.67 22.03
C LYS A 324 -12.26 20.75 20.89
N ILE A 325 -11.01 20.83 20.43
CA ILE A 325 -10.51 20.00 19.32
C ILE A 325 -10.53 18.52 19.72
N ILE A 326 -10.12 18.18 20.93
CA ILE A 326 -10.09 16.79 21.40
C ILE A 326 -11.51 16.23 21.61
N MET A 327 -12.43 17.02 22.16
CA MET A 327 -13.78 16.54 22.47
C MET A 327 -14.74 16.56 21.26
N HIS A 328 -14.73 17.67 20.51
CA HIS A 328 -15.64 17.88 19.40
C HIS A 328 -15.07 17.43 18.06
N GLY A 329 -13.76 17.18 17.96
CA GLY A 329 -13.12 16.72 16.73
C GLY A 329 -13.18 17.75 15.60
N VAL A 330 -12.69 17.32 14.43
CA VAL A 330 -12.75 18.11 13.20
C VAL A 330 -14.11 17.91 12.56
N LYS A 331 -14.84 19.00 12.32
CA LYS A 331 -16.12 18.97 11.61
C LYS A 331 -15.88 19.11 10.11
N VAL A 332 -16.42 18.17 9.34
CA VAL A 332 -16.26 18.14 7.89
C VAL A 332 -17.61 18.46 7.25
N PRO A 333 -17.68 19.35 6.24
CA PRO A 333 -18.95 19.74 5.62
C PRO A 333 -19.73 18.53 5.08
N PRO A 334 -21.07 18.61 5.04
CA PRO A 334 -21.90 17.53 4.52
C PRO A 334 -21.65 17.32 3.02
N GLY A 335 -21.60 16.07 2.58
CA GLY A 335 -21.42 15.71 1.18
C GLY A 335 -20.80 14.31 0.98
N GLU A 336 -20.76 13.89 -0.28
CA GLU A 336 -20.13 12.65 -0.72
C GLU A 336 -18.85 12.97 -1.49
N TYR A 337 -17.76 12.32 -1.12
CA TYR A 337 -16.45 12.62 -1.69
C TYR A 337 -15.71 11.33 -1.99
N TYR A 338 -15.06 11.30 -3.15
CA TYR A 338 -14.10 10.27 -3.53
C TYR A 338 -12.77 10.92 -3.88
N MET A 339 -11.71 10.33 -3.35
CA MET A 339 -10.35 10.65 -3.77
C MET A 339 -9.53 9.37 -3.82
N SER A 340 -8.76 9.25 -4.90
CA SER A 340 -7.82 8.17 -5.16
C SER A 340 -6.39 8.68 -5.07
N THR A 341 -5.51 7.83 -4.58
CA THR A 341 -4.06 8.07 -4.54
C THR A 341 -3.33 6.81 -5.00
N GLU A 342 -2.15 6.98 -5.59
CA GLU A 342 -1.31 5.85 -5.96
C GLU A 342 -0.57 5.33 -4.72
N ALA A 343 -1.09 4.30 -4.06
CA ALA A 343 -0.36 3.54 -3.07
C ALA A 343 0.68 2.61 -3.75
N ALA A 344 1.50 1.91 -2.97
CA ALA A 344 2.52 1.00 -3.52
C ALA A 344 1.91 -0.19 -4.28
N ASN A 345 0.69 -0.60 -3.89
CA ASN A 345 -0.06 -1.67 -4.56
C ASN A 345 -0.93 -1.17 -5.71
N GLY A 346 -1.04 0.14 -5.91
CA GLY A 346 -1.88 0.77 -6.93
C GLY A 346 -2.87 1.76 -6.34
N GLU A 347 -3.98 1.99 -7.03
CA GLU A 347 -4.92 3.05 -6.71
C GLU A 347 -5.73 2.70 -5.45
N LEU A 348 -5.36 3.35 -4.35
CA LEU A 348 -6.07 3.33 -3.08
C LEU A 348 -7.06 4.50 -3.04
N GLY A 349 -8.35 4.19 -2.93
CA GLY A 349 -9.42 5.18 -2.93
C GLY A 349 -10.23 5.17 -1.65
N PHE A 350 -10.62 6.35 -1.17
CA PHE A 350 -11.54 6.51 -0.05
C PHE A 350 -12.81 7.21 -0.53
N TYR A 351 -13.94 6.52 -0.37
CA TYR A 351 -15.28 7.08 -0.54
C TYR A 351 -15.85 7.40 0.84
N VAL A 352 -16.11 8.68 1.10
CA VAL A 352 -16.56 9.17 2.40
C VAL A 352 -17.85 9.97 2.25
N VAL A 353 -18.84 9.63 3.06
CA VAL A 353 -20.07 10.40 3.23
C VAL A 353 -20.03 11.09 4.58
N SER A 354 -20.17 12.42 4.58
CA SER A 354 -20.26 13.25 5.78
C SER A 354 -21.64 13.88 5.89
N GLU A 355 -22.19 13.94 7.11
CA GLU A 355 -23.42 14.68 7.43
C GLU A 355 -23.14 16.04 8.13
N GLY A 356 -21.88 16.48 8.20
CA GLY A 356 -21.50 17.69 8.94
C GLY A 356 -20.98 17.43 10.36
N GLU A 357 -20.95 16.17 10.77
CA GLU A 357 -20.51 15.72 12.10
C GLU A 357 -19.01 15.43 12.15
N LYS A 358 -18.49 15.15 13.35
CA LYS A 358 -17.08 14.83 13.61
C LYS A 358 -16.68 13.40 13.23
N THR A 359 -17.67 12.53 13.09
CA THR A 359 -17.54 11.15 12.63
C THR A 359 -18.08 11.04 11.21
N PRO A 360 -17.41 10.33 10.29
CA PRO A 360 -17.95 10.08 8.97
C PRO A 360 -19.20 9.19 9.09
N TRP A 361 -20.23 9.48 8.28
CA TRP A 361 -21.45 8.68 8.26
C TRP A 361 -21.21 7.30 7.63
N ARG A 362 -20.45 7.29 6.53
CA ARG A 362 -20.03 6.07 5.85
C ARG A 362 -18.62 6.25 5.30
N VAL A 363 -17.80 5.22 5.48
CA VAL A 363 -16.48 5.11 4.84
C VAL A 363 -16.48 3.81 4.04
N HIS A 364 -16.10 3.91 2.77
CA HIS A 364 -15.82 2.75 1.94
C HIS A 364 -14.43 2.90 1.33
N VAL A 365 -13.65 1.83 1.37
CA VAL A 365 -12.27 1.86 0.87
C VAL A 365 -12.14 0.98 -0.36
N ARG A 366 -11.77 1.60 -1.48
CA ARG A 366 -11.36 0.91 -2.70
C ARG A 366 -9.94 0.39 -2.49
N ARG A 367 -9.82 -0.90 -2.25
CA ARG A 367 -8.57 -1.60 -1.95
C ARG A 367 -7.97 -2.14 -3.23
N PRO A 368 -6.72 -1.80 -3.59
CA PRO A 368 -6.09 -2.35 -4.80
C PRO A 368 -5.94 -3.88 -4.74
N CYS A 369 -5.55 -4.45 -3.58
CA CYS A 369 -5.36 -5.90 -3.42
C CYS A 369 -6.63 -6.73 -3.71
N PHE A 370 -7.82 -6.20 -3.43
CA PHE A 370 -9.08 -6.92 -3.62
C PHE A 370 -9.35 -7.21 -5.09
N TRP A 371 -9.12 -6.22 -5.96
CA TRP A 371 -9.33 -6.36 -7.41
C TRP A 371 -8.34 -7.35 -8.03
N TYR A 372 -7.07 -7.32 -7.60
CA TYR A 372 -6.07 -8.28 -8.08
C TYR A 372 -6.39 -9.71 -7.68
N TYR A 373 -6.75 -9.90 -6.41
CA TYR A 373 -6.96 -11.23 -5.86
C TYR A 373 -8.24 -11.89 -6.38
N GLN A 374 -9.24 -11.09 -6.78
CA GLN A 374 -10.42 -11.59 -7.50
C GLN A 374 -10.04 -12.33 -8.80
N ALA A 375 -9.00 -11.89 -9.50
CA ALA A 375 -8.54 -12.51 -10.74
C ALA A 375 -7.60 -13.71 -10.50
N PHE A 376 -7.18 -13.98 -9.25
CA PHE A 376 -6.24 -15.05 -8.94
C PHE A 376 -6.66 -16.44 -9.46
N PRO A 377 -7.93 -16.88 -9.33
CA PRO A 377 -8.38 -18.15 -9.90
C PRO A 377 -8.15 -18.29 -11.40
N GLU A 378 -8.21 -17.18 -12.13
CA GLU A 378 -8.02 -17.18 -13.56
C GLU A 378 -6.53 -17.19 -13.93
N LEU A 379 -5.73 -16.38 -13.23
CA LEU A 379 -4.28 -16.27 -13.47
C LEU A 379 -3.55 -17.60 -13.31
N VAL A 380 -4.08 -18.46 -12.45
CA VAL A 380 -3.46 -19.72 -12.06
C VAL A 380 -3.96 -20.91 -12.90
N LYS A 381 -5.08 -20.75 -13.60
CA LYS A 381 -5.73 -21.84 -14.33
C LYS A 381 -4.83 -22.39 -15.45
N GLY A 382 -4.66 -23.71 -15.46
CA GLY A 382 -3.82 -24.43 -16.43
C GLY A 382 -2.32 -24.43 -16.13
N GLY A 383 -1.87 -23.64 -15.16
CA GLY A 383 -0.49 -23.61 -14.66
C GLY A 383 -0.17 -24.78 -13.72
N LEU A 384 1.10 -24.89 -13.30
CA LEU A 384 1.52 -25.89 -12.32
C LEU A 384 1.25 -25.40 -10.89
N LEU A 385 1.14 -26.33 -9.94
CA LEU A 385 0.98 -26.00 -8.53
C LEU A 385 2.09 -25.05 -8.02
N ALA A 386 3.32 -25.21 -8.50
CA ALA A 386 4.46 -24.37 -8.11
C ALA A 386 4.38 -22.94 -8.68
N ASP A 387 3.71 -22.76 -9.82
CA ASP A 387 3.54 -21.46 -10.48
C ASP A 387 2.46 -20.63 -9.78
N THR A 388 1.54 -21.28 -9.08
CA THR A 388 0.52 -20.63 -8.25
C THR A 388 1.15 -19.79 -7.15
N ILE A 389 2.22 -20.30 -6.54
CA ILE A 389 2.98 -19.65 -5.48
C ILE A 389 3.66 -18.39 -6.04
N ALA A 390 4.39 -18.53 -7.15
CA ALA A 390 5.05 -17.40 -7.81
C ALA A 390 4.05 -16.30 -8.21
N THR A 391 2.91 -16.70 -8.77
CA THR A 391 1.83 -15.78 -9.17
C THR A 391 1.29 -15.03 -7.95
N MET A 392 0.97 -15.75 -6.86
CA MET A 392 0.44 -15.13 -5.64
C MET A 392 1.41 -14.11 -5.04
N SER A 393 2.69 -14.46 -4.94
CA SER A 393 3.73 -13.57 -4.40
C SER A 393 3.94 -12.33 -5.26
N SER A 394 3.87 -12.48 -6.59
CA SER A 394 4.03 -11.36 -7.54
C SER A 394 2.91 -10.31 -7.48
N LEU A 395 1.73 -10.66 -6.96
CA LEU A 395 0.58 -9.73 -6.88
C LEU A 395 0.69 -8.74 -5.71
N ASN A 396 1.57 -9.02 -4.73
CA ASN A 396 1.71 -8.27 -3.48
C ASN A 396 0.41 -8.18 -2.66
N VAL A 397 -0.19 -9.33 -2.35
CA VAL A 397 -1.44 -9.37 -1.59
C VAL A 397 -1.14 -9.22 -0.10
N ILE A 398 -1.59 -8.11 0.49
CA ILE A 398 -1.50 -7.87 1.92
C ILE A 398 -2.87 -8.15 2.54
N ALA A 399 -2.94 -9.17 3.40
CA ALA A 399 -4.21 -9.62 3.98
C ALA A 399 -4.96 -8.50 4.73
N GLY A 400 -4.21 -7.60 5.37
CA GLY A 400 -4.78 -6.41 6.02
C GLY A 400 -5.55 -5.53 5.04
N GLU A 401 -4.95 -5.18 3.89
CA GLU A 401 -5.52 -4.34 2.85
C GLU A 401 -6.65 -5.04 2.09
N LEU A 402 -6.54 -6.35 1.86
CA LEU A 402 -7.56 -7.16 1.21
C LEU A 402 -8.89 -7.16 1.99
N ASP A 403 -8.81 -7.43 3.28
CA ASP A 403 -9.98 -7.70 4.13
C ASP A 403 -10.55 -6.45 4.84
N CYS A 404 -10.22 -5.23 4.39
CA CYS A 404 -10.57 -4.02 5.16
C CYS A 404 -12.06 -3.80 5.50
#